data_AF-A0A517NRZ5-F1
#
_entry.id   AF-A0A517NRZ5-F1
#
_cell.length_a   1.000
_cell.length_b   1.000
_cell.length_c   1.000
_cell.angle_alpha   90.00
_cell.angle_beta   90.00
_cell.angle_gamma   90.00
#
_symmetry.space_group_name_H-M   'P 1'
#
loop_
_entity.id
_entity.type
_entity.pdbx_description
1 polymer ?
#
loop_
_entity_poly.entity_id
_entity_poly.type
_entity_poly.pdbx_seq_one_letter_code
_entity_poly.pdbx_strand_id
1 'polypeptide(L)'
;MPKPSSTKKVKTIPVPKSIRIDLTGHQYGRLTVLGFAGYRESAPMWKCQCDCGTVADYYRCNLRSGTSTQCVQCRHADLGVRSTTHGQWGSPEYRAWEKVRQSDNVCKRWQSYENFRKDVGPKPSKDHQLSRKVTTSAWKPSNVHWVHRDNVVQQKSNSHLIRFRGRTQTLTAWAREVDLSPAALRSRLESGWTVREALTTEALH
;
A
#
# COMPACT_ATOMS: atom_id res chain seq x y z
N MET A 1 14.80 -0.74 35.90
CA MET A 1 16.25 -0.43 35.80
C MET A 1 16.74 -0.81 34.41
N PRO A 2 17.07 0.13 33.52
CA PRO A 2 17.66 -0.21 32.23
C PRO A 2 19.11 -0.67 32.44
N LYS A 3 19.45 -1.83 31.88
CA LYS A 3 20.75 -2.51 32.00
C LYS A 3 21.86 -1.67 31.35
N PRO A 4 23.11 -1.69 31.87
CA PRO A 4 24.24 -1.06 31.20
C PRO A 4 24.54 -1.80 29.89
N SER A 5 24.18 -1.19 28.76
CA SER A 5 24.53 -1.67 27.43
C SER A 5 26.04 -1.57 27.25
N SER A 6 26.69 -2.74 27.19
CA SER A 6 28.08 -2.98 26.78
C SER A 6 28.61 -1.91 25.81
N THR A 7 29.45 -1.01 26.32
CA THR A 7 30.11 0.04 25.55
C THR A 7 31.14 -0.60 24.61
N LYS A 8 30.73 -0.88 23.36
CA LYS A 8 31.73 -1.04 22.28
C LYS A 8 32.59 0.22 22.30
N LYS A 9 33.91 0.07 22.52
CA LYS A 9 34.85 1.20 22.54
C LYS A 9 34.70 1.98 21.24
N VAL A 10 34.07 3.14 21.33
CA VAL A 10 33.86 4.03 20.20
C VAL A 10 35.20 4.68 19.89
N LYS A 11 35.73 4.46 18.69
CA LYS A 11 36.99 5.09 18.25
C LYS A 11 36.76 6.59 18.10
N THR A 12 37.32 7.38 19.00
CA THR A 12 37.41 8.85 18.93
C THR A 12 38.85 9.26 18.67
N ILE A 13 39.04 10.38 17.99
CA ILE A 13 40.35 10.95 17.69
C ILE A 13 40.64 12.01 18.76
N PRO A 14 41.89 12.19 19.23
CA PRO A 14 42.24 13.31 20.09
C PRO A 14 41.83 14.66 19.47
N VAL A 15 41.24 15.54 20.27
CA VAL A 15 40.74 16.84 19.80
C VAL A 15 41.94 17.70 19.37
N PRO A 16 42.03 18.16 18.11
CA PRO A 16 43.13 18.99 17.65
C PRO A 16 43.14 20.36 18.34
N LYS A 17 44.32 20.94 18.59
CA LYS A 17 44.47 22.29 19.19
C LYS A 17 43.79 23.41 18.38
N SER A 18 43.52 23.19 17.09
CA SER A 18 42.80 24.14 16.23
C SER A 18 41.30 24.25 16.58
N ILE A 19 40.75 23.28 17.32
CA ILE A 19 39.38 23.31 17.83
C ILE A 19 39.34 24.11 19.12
N ARG A 20 38.79 25.34 19.05
CA ARG A 20 38.66 26.23 20.21
C ARG A 20 37.63 25.79 21.25
N ILE A 21 36.69 24.93 20.88
CA ILE A 21 35.60 24.50 21.76
C ILE A 21 35.50 22.99 21.69
N ASP A 22 35.91 22.32 22.76
CA ASP A 22 35.72 20.89 22.93
C ASP A 22 34.28 20.60 23.34
N LEU A 23 33.58 19.79 22.54
CA LEU A 23 32.21 19.39 22.82
C LEU A 23 32.12 18.03 23.50
N THR A 24 33.25 17.35 23.77
CA THR A 24 33.26 16.05 24.44
C THR A 24 32.49 16.13 25.78
N GLY A 25 31.59 15.17 26.02
CA GLY A 25 30.74 15.12 27.21
C GLY A 25 29.50 16.04 27.18
N HIS A 26 29.37 16.93 26.19
CA HIS A 26 28.20 17.81 26.11
C HIS A 26 26.97 17.07 25.57
N GLN A 27 25.80 17.52 26.01
CA GLN A 27 24.52 16.98 25.58
C GLN A 27 23.73 17.98 24.74
N TYR A 28 23.14 17.49 23.65
CA TYR A 28 22.32 18.23 22.71
C TYR A 28 21.02 17.46 22.47
N GLY A 29 19.98 17.79 23.24
CA GLY A 29 18.74 17.01 23.25
C GLY A 29 19.00 15.58 23.76
N ARG A 30 18.66 14.59 22.94
CA ARG A 30 18.89 13.15 23.17
C ARG A 30 20.27 12.67 22.70
N LEU A 31 21.17 13.56 22.25
CA LEU A 31 22.52 13.23 21.79
C LEU A 31 23.56 13.59 22.85
N THR A 32 24.41 12.63 23.23
CA THR A 32 25.60 12.84 24.07
C THR A 32 26.85 12.76 23.21
N VAL A 33 27.72 13.77 23.27
CA VAL A 33 28.97 13.82 22.48
C VAL A 33 30.03 12.94 23.13
N LEU A 34 30.49 11.92 22.41
CA LEU A 34 31.52 10.99 22.87
C LEU A 34 32.95 11.47 22.58
N GLY A 35 33.12 12.27 21.53
CA GLY A 35 34.42 12.87 21.19
C GLY A 35 34.55 13.28 19.73
N PHE A 36 35.74 13.73 19.35
CA PHE A 36 36.01 14.22 18.01
C PHE A 36 36.07 13.08 16.98
N ALA A 37 35.40 13.26 15.84
CA ALA A 37 35.30 12.27 14.77
C ALA A 37 36.20 12.59 13.55
N GLY A 38 36.84 13.76 13.52
CA GLY A 38 37.62 14.23 12.38
C GLY A 38 36.97 15.40 11.66
N TYR A 39 37.42 15.65 10.43
CA TYR A 39 36.89 16.72 9.57
C TYR A 39 36.20 16.13 8.35
N ARG A 40 35.15 16.80 7.90
CA ARG A 40 34.54 16.58 6.58
C ARG A 40 34.55 17.91 5.84
N GLU A 41 35.26 17.97 4.70
CA GLU A 41 35.36 19.19 3.86
C GLU A 41 35.74 20.44 4.67
N SER A 42 36.66 20.28 5.64
CA SER A 42 37.12 21.31 6.59
C SER A 42 36.21 21.61 7.79
N ALA A 43 34.99 21.03 7.85
CA ALA A 43 34.10 21.21 9.00
C ALA A 43 34.34 20.13 10.08
N PRO A 44 34.45 20.52 11.37
CA PRO A 44 34.68 19.57 12.45
C PRO A 44 33.43 18.73 12.77
N MET A 45 33.64 17.42 12.83
CA MET A 45 32.63 16.41 13.12
C MET A 45 32.83 15.84 14.53
N TRP A 46 31.72 15.54 15.18
CA TRP A 46 31.67 15.02 16.54
C TRP A 46 30.89 13.72 16.58
N LYS A 47 31.49 12.70 17.17
CA LYS A 47 30.87 11.39 17.36
C LYS A 47 29.91 11.50 18.54
N CYS A 48 28.63 11.26 18.29
CA CYS A 48 27.58 11.40 19.29
C CYS A 48 26.79 10.10 19.42
N GLN A 49 26.40 9.77 20.65
CA GLN A 49 25.50 8.67 20.96
C GLN A 49 24.13 9.21 21.33
N CYS A 50 23.09 8.69 20.69
CA CYS A 50 21.72 8.98 21.04
C CYS A 50 21.28 8.11 22.24
N ASP A 51 20.29 8.57 23.00
CA ASP A 51 19.68 7.79 24.10
C ASP A 51 19.16 6.40 23.68
N CYS A 52 18.79 6.23 22.40
CA CYS A 52 18.41 4.92 21.85
C CYS A 52 19.62 3.97 21.61
N GLY A 53 20.84 4.44 21.85
CA GLY A 53 22.09 3.71 21.65
C GLY A 53 22.77 3.94 20.31
N THR A 54 22.09 4.57 19.33
CA THR A 54 22.66 4.82 18.00
C THR A 54 23.82 5.82 18.06
N VAL A 55 24.97 5.44 17.51
CA VAL A 55 26.16 6.30 17.40
C VAL A 55 26.31 6.80 15.97
N ALA A 56 26.44 8.11 15.79
CA ALA A 56 26.64 8.74 14.48
C ALA A 56 27.47 10.03 14.61
N ASP A 57 27.98 10.51 13.47
CA ASP A 57 28.82 11.70 13.41
C ASP A 57 27.98 12.93 13.02
N TYR A 58 28.12 14.01 13.78
CA TYR A 58 27.36 15.25 13.61
C TYR A 58 28.28 16.45 13.45
N TYR A 59 27.86 17.41 12.63
CA TYR A 59 28.57 18.68 12.50
C TYR A 59 28.44 19.51 13.78
N ARG A 60 29.53 20.18 14.17
CA ARG A 60 29.55 21.14 15.28
C ARG A 60 28.47 22.22 15.14
N CYS A 61 28.27 22.74 13.92
CA CYS A 61 27.27 23.78 13.67
C CYS A 61 25.84 23.28 13.96
N ASN A 62 25.50 22.07 13.54
CA ASN A 62 24.16 21.51 13.70
C ASN A 62 23.81 21.16 15.15
N LEU A 63 24.82 20.76 15.96
CA LEU A 63 24.65 20.55 17.39
C LEU A 63 24.36 21.88 18.09
N ARG A 64 25.18 22.91 17.81
CA ARG A 64 25.03 24.23 18.44
C ARG A 64 23.79 25.01 18.00
N SER A 65 23.36 24.87 16.75
CA SER A 65 22.14 25.51 16.25
C SER A 65 20.85 24.83 16.74
N GLY A 66 20.95 23.67 17.41
CA GLY A 66 19.80 22.86 17.81
C GLY A 66 19.10 22.14 16.65
N THR A 67 19.68 22.12 15.45
CA THR A 67 19.13 21.39 14.30
C THR A 67 19.32 19.88 14.42
N SER A 68 20.34 19.44 15.19
CA SER A 68 20.59 18.04 15.52
C SER A 68 20.48 17.81 17.02
N THR A 69 19.33 17.29 17.45
CA THR A 69 19.02 17.01 18.86
C THR A 69 18.78 15.52 19.14
N GLN A 70 18.75 14.68 18.12
CA GLN A 70 18.49 13.24 18.23
C GLN A 70 18.93 12.52 16.97
N CYS A 71 19.08 11.19 17.05
CA CYS A 71 19.40 10.41 15.86
C CYS A 71 18.27 10.42 14.84
N VAL A 72 18.65 10.16 13.58
CA VAL A 72 17.73 10.08 12.43
C VAL A 72 16.59 9.09 12.71
N GLN A 73 16.88 7.94 13.30
CA GLN A 73 15.86 6.94 13.65
C GLN A 73 14.83 7.47 14.66
N CYS A 74 15.27 8.09 15.76
CA CYS A 74 14.36 8.71 16.73
C CYS A 74 13.58 9.88 16.12
N ARG A 75 14.20 10.66 15.21
CA ARG A 75 13.51 11.72 14.45
C ARG A 75 12.37 11.17 13.60
N HIS A 76 12.60 10.09 12.86
CA HIS A 76 11.53 9.45 12.11
C HIS A 76 10.44 8.88 13.02
N ALA A 77 10.81 8.29 14.15
CA ALA A 77 9.84 7.79 15.13
C ALA A 77 8.95 8.92 15.67
N ASP A 78 9.53 10.04 16.11
CA ASP A 78 8.78 11.17 16.67
C ASP A 78 7.91 11.87 15.61
N LEU A 79 8.39 11.97 14.35
CA LEU A 79 7.61 12.51 13.23
C LEU A 79 6.46 11.57 12.81
N GLY A 80 6.67 10.25 12.91
CA GLY A 80 5.64 9.25 12.65
C GLY A 80 4.41 9.39 13.54
N VAL A 81 4.57 9.93 14.77
CA VAL A 81 3.47 10.18 15.70
C VAL A 81 2.62 11.40 15.27
N ARG A 82 3.21 12.39 14.58
CA ARG A 82 2.51 13.62 14.15
C ARG A 82 1.75 13.47 12.82
N SER A 83 1.90 12.34 12.13
CA SER A 83 1.34 12.10 10.79
C SER A 83 0.25 11.01 10.75
N THR A 84 -0.55 10.86 11.80
CA THR A 84 -1.62 9.84 11.83
C THR A 84 -2.95 10.33 12.40
N THR A 85 -3.31 11.61 12.26
CA THR A 85 -4.69 12.03 12.58
C THR A 85 -5.72 11.34 11.67
N HIS A 86 -5.30 10.88 10.48
CA HIS A 86 -6.05 9.94 9.65
C HIS A 86 -5.07 8.94 9.02
N GLY A 87 -4.77 7.83 9.71
CA GLY A 87 -3.76 6.82 9.33
C GLY A 87 -3.96 6.08 8.00
N GLN A 88 -4.77 6.61 7.08
CA GLN A 88 -5.02 6.10 5.73
C GLN A 88 -5.20 7.21 4.68
N TRP A 89 -4.78 8.44 4.96
CA TRP A 89 -4.77 9.53 3.97
C TRP A 89 -3.95 9.10 2.74
N GLY A 90 -4.60 9.05 1.57
CA GLY A 90 -3.97 8.60 0.32
C GLY A 90 -3.96 7.08 0.07
N SER A 91 -4.55 6.27 0.95
CA SER A 91 -4.74 4.83 0.68
C SER A 91 -5.63 4.58 -0.56
N PRO A 92 -5.46 3.46 -1.27
CA PRO A 92 -6.32 3.09 -2.39
C PRO A 92 -7.82 3.08 -2.06
N GLU A 93 -8.17 2.74 -0.83
CA GLU A 93 -9.53 2.74 -0.28
C GLU A 93 -10.03 4.15 -0.04
N TYR A 94 -9.22 5.02 0.56
CA TYR A 94 -9.56 6.43 0.77
C TYR A 94 -9.84 7.13 -0.56
N ARG A 95 -9.02 6.86 -1.58
CA ARG A 95 -9.23 7.39 -2.94
C ARG A 95 -10.52 6.85 -3.59
N ALA A 96 -10.89 5.61 -3.31
CA ALA A 96 -12.16 5.06 -3.79
C ALA A 96 -13.35 5.73 -3.09
N TRP A 97 -13.27 5.89 -1.76
CA TRP A 97 -14.29 6.58 -0.97
C TRP A 97 -14.48 8.04 -1.40
N GLU A 98 -13.40 8.77 -1.64
CA GLU A 98 -13.46 10.18 -2.07
C GLU A 98 -14.25 10.34 -3.37
N LYS A 99 -14.01 9.46 -4.35
CA LYS A 99 -14.78 9.42 -5.61
C LYS A 99 -16.26 9.10 -5.38
N VAL A 100 -16.54 8.14 -4.50
CA VAL A 100 -17.92 7.79 -4.16
C VAL A 100 -18.62 8.96 -3.49
N ARG A 101 -18.00 9.59 -2.48
CA ARG A 101 -18.59 10.69 -1.72
C ARG A 101 -18.94 11.91 -2.58
N GLN A 102 -18.19 12.16 -3.65
CA GLN A 102 -18.45 13.23 -4.62
C GLN A 102 -19.58 12.90 -5.61
N SER A 103 -20.10 11.67 -5.62
CA SER A 103 -21.18 11.27 -6.53
C SER A 103 -22.56 11.70 -6.02
N ASP A 104 -23.45 12.03 -6.96
CA ASP A 104 -24.87 12.19 -6.67
C ASP A 104 -25.46 10.80 -6.37
N ASN A 105 -26.18 10.67 -5.24
CA ASN A 105 -26.82 9.43 -4.75
C ASN A 105 -25.92 8.46 -3.95
N VAL A 106 -25.40 8.96 -2.81
CA VAL A 106 -24.61 8.18 -1.84
C VAL A 106 -25.35 8.05 -0.51
N CYS A 107 -25.24 6.88 0.12
CA CYS A 107 -25.78 6.65 1.47
C CYS A 107 -25.18 7.65 2.49
N LYS A 108 -26.05 8.28 3.30
CA LYS A 108 -25.64 9.23 4.38
C LYS A 108 -24.55 8.65 5.31
N ARG A 109 -24.60 7.33 5.56
CA ARG A 109 -23.62 6.63 6.41
C ARG A 109 -22.18 6.74 5.88
N TRP A 110 -21.99 6.86 4.57
CA TRP A 110 -20.68 6.99 3.91
C TRP A 110 -20.16 8.43 3.84
N GLN A 111 -20.79 9.39 4.53
CA GLN A 111 -20.15 10.69 4.78
C GLN A 111 -18.93 10.59 5.71
N SER A 112 -18.82 9.50 6.47
CA SER A 112 -17.61 9.15 7.22
C SER A 112 -16.85 8.02 6.52
N TYR A 113 -15.53 8.21 6.35
CA TYR A 113 -14.63 7.21 5.80
C TYR A 113 -14.61 5.91 6.61
N GLU A 114 -14.74 6.00 7.93
CA GLU A 114 -14.72 4.82 8.82
C GLU A 114 -15.88 3.87 8.52
N ASN A 115 -17.08 4.42 8.30
CA ASN A 115 -18.25 3.63 7.96
C ASN A 115 -18.12 2.98 6.57
N PHE A 116 -17.61 3.74 5.60
CA PHE A 116 -17.32 3.19 4.27
C PHE A 116 -16.36 2.01 4.37
N ARG A 117 -15.28 2.14 5.14
CA ARG A 117 -14.29 1.07 5.32
C ARG A 117 -14.89 -0.17 6.01
N LYS A 118 -15.74 0.02 7.03
CA LYS A 118 -16.45 -1.09 7.70
C LYS A 118 -17.38 -1.84 6.74
N ASP A 119 -18.06 -1.11 5.87
CA ASP A 119 -19.06 -1.68 4.99
C ASP A 119 -18.48 -2.30 3.69
N VAL A 120 -17.41 -1.71 3.13
CA VAL A 120 -16.80 -2.12 1.84
C VAL A 120 -15.58 -3.02 2.03
N GLY A 121 -14.89 -2.90 3.17
CA GLY A 121 -13.68 -3.66 3.46
C GLY A 121 -12.44 -3.18 2.68
N PRO A 122 -11.28 -3.84 2.91
CA PRO A 122 -10.03 -3.49 2.25
C PRO A 122 -10.10 -3.76 0.75
N LYS A 123 -9.33 -2.99 -0.02
CA LYS A 123 -9.22 -3.20 -1.46
C LYS A 123 -8.35 -4.44 -1.73
N PRO A 124 -8.84 -5.47 -2.46
CA PRO A 124 -8.13 -6.75 -2.57
C PRO A 124 -6.76 -6.68 -3.27
N SER A 125 -6.62 -5.83 -4.30
CA SER A 125 -5.33 -5.57 -4.96
C SER A 125 -5.31 -4.16 -5.55
N LYS A 126 -4.13 -3.62 -5.87
CA LYS A 126 -3.97 -2.30 -6.53
C LYS A 126 -4.82 -2.16 -7.81
N ASP A 127 -5.06 -3.27 -8.48
CA ASP A 127 -5.77 -3.38 -9.74
C ASP A 127 -7.29 -3.48 -9.57
N HIS A 128 -7.82 -3.57 -8.36
CA HIS A 128 -9.27 -3.50 -8.15
C HIS A 128 -9.81 -2.05 -8.18
N GLN A 129 -11.03 -1.87 -8.67
CA GLN A 129 -11.80 -0.63 -8.64
C GLN A 129 -13.18 -0.90 -8.04
N LEU A 130 -13.72 0.05 -7.29
CA LEU A 130 -15.04 -0.11 -6.72
C LEU A 130 -16.09 0.17 -7.80
N SER A 131 -17.01 -0.77 -8.01
CA SER A 131 -18.10 -0.64 -8.98
C SER A 131 -19.46 -0.93 -8.35
N ARG A 132 -20.52 -0.39 -8.96
CA ARG A 132 -21.90 -0.69 -8.60
C ARG A 132 -22.33 -2.02 -9.21
N LYS A 133 -23.07 -2.84 -8.46
CA LYS A 133 -23.70 -4.06 -8.97
C LYS A 133 -24.83 -3.74 -9.94
N VAL A 134 -25.64 -2.73 -9.60
CA VAL A 134 -26.69 -2.16 -10.44
C VAL A 134 -26.40 -0.68 -10.67
N THR A 135 -26.16 -0.32 -11.93
CA THR A 135 -25.70 1.03 -12.34
C THR A 135 -26.65 2.15 -11.94
N THR A 136 -27.96 1.90 -11.92
CA THR A 136 -28.99 2.90 -11.60
C THR A 136 -29.23 3.06 -10.11
N SER A 137 -28.69 2.16 -9.27
CA SER A 137 -28.93 2.20 -7.83
C SER A 137 -27.86 3.00 -7.08
N ALA A 138 -28.21 3.47 -5.89
CA ALA A 138 -27.39 4.32 -5.03
C ALA A 138 -26.07 3.65 -4.62
N TRP A 139 -25.08 4.46 -4.23
CA TRP A 139 -23.87 3.99 -3.57
C TRP A 139 -24.17 3.61 -2.13
N LYS A 140 -24.34 2.30 -1.90
CA LYS A 140 -24.65 1.70 -0.59
C LYS A 140 -23.97 0.33 -0.46
N PRO A 141 -23.77 -0.18 0.77
CA PRO A 141 -23.06 -1.44 1.00
C PRO A 141 -23.56 -2.62 0.16
N SER A 142 -24.87 -2.74 0.00
CA SER A 142 -25.48 -3.83 -0.77
C SER A 142 -25.25 -3.75 -2.28
N ASN A 143 -25.00 -2.56 -2.82
CA ASN A 143 -24.90 -2.29 -4.26
C ASN A 143 -23.46 -2.06 -4.75
N VAL A 144 -22.43 -2.26 -3.93
CA VAL A 144 -21.03 -2.10 -4.38
C VAL A 144 -20.24 -3.40 -4.27
N HIS A 145 -19.17 -3.48 -5.04
CA HIS A 145 -18.17 -4.55 -4.96
C HIS A 145 -16.85 -4.12 -5.63
N TRP A 146 -15.75 -4.79 -5.27
CA TRP A 146 -14.45 -4.59 -5.92
C TRP A 146 -14.38 -5.40 -7.23
N VAL A 147 -13.95 -4.76 -8.31
CA VAL A 147 -13.80 -5.34 -9.65
C VAL A 147 -12.35 -5.19 -10.11
N HIS A 148 -11.73 -6.26 -10.59
CA HIS A 148 -10.37 -6.21 -11.14
C HIS A 148 -10.31 -5.41 -12.47
N ARG A 149 -9.31 -4.55 -12.65
CA ARG A 149 -9.09 -3.72 -13.85
C ARG A 149 -8.93 -4.53 -15.13
N ASP A 150 -8.33 -5.72 -15.04
CA ASP A 150 -8.09 -6.58 -16.21
C ASP A 150 -9.34 -7.26 -16.78
N ASN A 151 -10.54 -6.94 -16.28
CA ASN A 151 -11.80 -7.42 -16.85
C ASN A 151 -12.23 -6.74 -18.17
N VAL A 152 -11.33 -6.14 -18.98
CA VAL A 152 -11.71 -5.59 -20.32
C VAL A 152 -10.70 -5.84 -21.46
N VAL A 153 -9.78 -6.82 -21.37
CA VAL A 153 -9.01 -7.27 -22.56
C VAL A 153 -9.31 -8.72 -22.97
N GLN A 154 -9.70 -9.61 -22.05
CA GLN A 154 -10.26 -10.92 -22.43
C GLN A 154 -11.78 -10.90 -22.64
N GLN A 155 -12.50 -9.91 -22.09
CA GLN A 155 -13.95 -9.74 -22.28
C GLN A 155 -14.34 -8.94 -23.54
N LYS A 156 -13.36 -8.52 -24.36
CA LYS A 156 -13.59 -7.81 -25.63
C LYS A 156 -13.68 -8.73 -26.85
N SER A 157 -13.66 -10.05 -26.68
CA SER A 157 -14.30 -10.91 -27.68
C SER A 157 -15.73 -11.16 -27.22
N ASN A 158 -16.71 -10.69 -27.99
CA ASN A 158 -18.14 -10.95 -27.83
C ASN A 158 -18.49 -12.45 -28.03
N SER A 159 -17.71 -13.38 -27.48
CA SER A 159 -17.98 -14.80 -27.54
C SER A 159 -18.80 -15.20 -26.30
N HIS A 160 -20.12 -15.02 -26.41
CA HIS A 160 -21.19 -15.63 -25.59
C HIS A 160 -20.68 -16.42 -24.37
N LEU A 161 -20.72 -15.81 -23.17
CA LEU A 161 -20.43 -16.51 -21.93
C LEU A 161 -21.61 -17.41 -21.57
N ILE A 162 -21.36 -18.71 -21.50
CA ILE A 162 -22.37 -19.74 -21.25
C ILE A 162 -22.15 -20.30 -19.85
N ARG A 163 -23.22 -20.36 -19.04
CA ARG A 163 -23.20 -20.94 -17.69
C ARG A 163 -23.74 -22.37 -17.71
N PHE A 164 -22.92 -23.34 -17.32
CA PHE A 164 -23.29 -24.75 -17.23
C PHE A 164 -22.56 -25.44 -16.08
N ARG A 165 -23.26 -26.29 -15.31
CA ARG A 165 -22.73 -27.03 -14.14
C ARG A 165 -21.95 -26.16 -13.12
N GLY A 166 -22.45 -24.97 -12.83
CA GLY A 166 -21.83 -24.05 -11.86
C GLY A 166 -20.57 -23.34 -12.35
N ARG A 167 -20.17 -23.55 -13.61
CA ARG A 167 -19.04 -22.86 -14.26
C ARG A 167 -19.57 -21.93 -15.35
N THR A 168 -18.89 -20.80 -15.54
CA THR A 168 -19.17 -19.85 -16.63
C THR A 168 -17.92 -19.79 -17.51
N GLN A 169 -18.06 -20.13 -18.79
CA GLN A 169 -16.95 -20.15 -19.74
C GLN A 169 -17.40 -19.54 -21.08
N THR A 170 -16.46 -19.19 -21.96
CA THR A 170 -16.77 -18.76 -23.32
C THR A 170 -17.26 -19.92 -24.16
N LEU A 171 -17.99 -19.63 -25.24
CA LEU A 171 -18.42 -20.64 -26.21
C LEU A 171 -17.24 -21.48 -26.72
N THR A 172 -16.09 -20.85 -27.02
CA THR A 172 -14.88 -21.56 -27.48
C THR A 172 -14.28 -22.47 -26.41
N ALA A 173 -14.31 -22.05 -25.14
CA ALA A 173 -13.81 -22.88 -24.04
C ALA A 173 -14.71 -24.09 -23.82
N TRP A 174 -16.03 -23.90 -23.83
CA TRP A 174 -16.98 -25.01 -23.78
C TRP A 174 -16.82 -25.96 -24.97
N ALA A 175 -16.68 -25.44 -26.19
CA ALA A 175 -16.50 -26.24 -27.40
C ALA A 175 -15.27 -27.17 -27.30
N ARG A 176 -14.15 -26.68 -26.77
CA ARG A 176 -12.95 -27.52 -26.51
C ARG A 176 -13.18 -28.58 -25.44
N GLU A 177 -13.96 -28.29 -24.41
CA GLU A 177 -14.24 -29.23 -23.31
C GLU A 177 -15.16 -30.37 -23.74
N VAL A 178 -16.12 -30.09 -24.64
CA VAL A 178 -17.08 -31.08 -25.14
C VAL A 178 -16.70 -31.65 -26.52
N ASP A 179 -15.46 -31.40 -26.95
CA ASP A 179 -14.89 -31.83 -28.25
C ASP A 179 -15.78 -31.50 -29.47
N LEU A 180 -16.28 -30.27 -29.52
CA LEU A 180 -17.06 -29.72 -30.63
C LEU A 180 -16.34 -28.54 -31.27
N SER A 181 -16.64 -28.28 -32.54
CA SER A 181 -16.22 -27.01 -33.15
C SER A 181 -17.03 -25.84 -32.55
N PRO A 182 -16.42 -24.65 -32.36
CA PRO A 182 -17.17 -23.47 -31.92
C PRO A 182 -18.33 -23.10 -32.85
N ALA A 183 -18.24 -23.44 -34.14
CA ALA A 183 -19.32 -23.24 -35.10
C ALA A 183 -20.50 -24.18 -34.83
N ALA A 184 -20.24 -25.47 -34.57
CA ALA A 184 -21.27 -26.45 -34.25
C ALA A 184 -22.02 -26.09 -32.96
N LEU A 185 -21.27 -25.71 -31.91
CA LEU A 185 -21.89 -25.30 -30.64
C LEU A 185 -22.72 -24.02 -30.77
N ARG A 186 -22.28 -23.07 -31.61
CA ARG A 186 -23.05 -21.86 -31.92
C ARG A 186 -24.34 -22.18 -32.67
N SER A 187 -24.26 -23.00 -33.71
CA SER A 187 -25.42 -23.41 -34.52
C SER A 187 -26.51 -24.09 -33.67
N ARG A 188 -26.12 -24.93 -32.69
CA ARG A 188 -27.06 -25.54 -31.74
C ARG A 188 -27.83 -24.49 -30.94
N LEU A 189 -27.13 -23.50 -30.37
CA LEU A 189 -27.76 -22.43 -29.58
C LEU A 189 -28.66 -21.54 -30.45
N GLU A 190 -28.24 -21.22 -31.67
CA GLU A 190 -29.04 -20.44 -32.64
C GLU A 190 -30.28 -21.20 -33.12
N SER A 191 -30.22 -22.54 -33.15
CA SER A 191 -31.36 -23.41 -33.46
C SER A 191 -32.32 -23.61 -32.27
N GLY A 192 -32.15 -22.86 -31.19
CA GLY A 192 -33.05 -22.88 -30.03
C GLY A 192 -32.77 -23.97 -28.99
N TRP A 193 -31.63 -24.66 -29.07
CA TRP A 193 -31.27 -25.69 -28.09
C TRP A 193 -31.00 -25.06 -26.73
N THR A 194 -31.39 -25.74 -25.66
CA THR A 194 -30.99 -25.32 -24.32
C THR A 194 -29.48 -25.48 -24.15
N VAL A 195 -28.86 -24.68 -23.28
CA VAL A 195 -27.43 -24.78 -22.95
C VAL A 195 -27.02 -26.19 -22.55
N ARG A 196 -27.90 -26.89 -21.83
CA ARG A 196 -27.67 -28.28 -21.43
C ARG A 196 -27.62 -29.19 -22.65
N GLU A 197 -28.64 -29.17 -23.51
CA GLU A 197 -28.71 -30.00 -24.71
C GLU A 197 -27.54 -29.71 -25.66
N ALA A 198 -27.19 -28.44 -25.85
CA ALA A 198 -26.11 -28.03 -26.74
C ALA A 198 -24.74 -28.58 -26.31
N LEU A 199 -24.51 -28.73 -24.99
CA LEU A 199 -23.24 -29.18 -24.39
C LEU A 199 -23.18 -30.68 -24.07
N THR A 200 -24.31 -31.37 -23.98
CA THR A 200 -24.34 -32.80 -23.59
C THR A 200 -24.67 -33.76 -24.73
N THR A 201 -25.11 -33.25 -25.89
CA THR A 201 -25.51 -34.11 -27.01
C THR A 201 -24.31 -34.36 -27.92
N GLU A 202 -23.97 -35.63 -28.14
CA GLU A 202 -22.89 -36.02 -29.06
C GLU A 202 -23.24 -35.60 -30.50
N ALA A 203 -22.24 -35.23 -31.30
CA ALA A 203 -22.46 -34.96 -32.71
C ALA A 203 -22.70 -36.29 -33.43
N LEU A 204 -23.86 -36.43 -34.09
CA LEU A 204 -24.05 -37.49 -35.07
C LEU A 204 -23.07 -37.19 -36.22
N HIS A 205 -22.12 -38.09 -36.44
CA HIS A 205 -21.15 -38.04 -37.53
C HIS A 205 -21.82 -38.24 -38.89
#